data_AF-A0A250YMR4-F1
#
_entry.id   AF-A0A250YMR4-F1
#
_cell.length_a   1.000
_cell.length_b   1.000
_cell.length_c   1.000
_cell.angle_alpha   90.00
_cell.angle_beta   90.00
_cell.angle_gamma   90.00
#
_symmetry.space_group_name_H-M   'P 1'
#
loop_
_entity.id
_entity.type
_entity.pdbx_description
1 polymer ?
#
loop_
_entity_poly.entity_id
_entity_poly.type
_entity_poly.pdbx_seq_one_letter_code
_entity_poly.pdbx_strand_id
1 'polypeptide(L)'
;MAIADITLLSGFRALRADLEKLTSLSDRYVSHFETDGPHVLLYFDSVPTSRECVGFGAVQEVAVGLVQPASAALYDYYSPEHKCSVFYGAPSKSKLLSTLCSADVCQCAEGKCPWQRRALERGLQDEDGYRMKFACYYPRVEYGFKVQVLREDGRAAFRLFETRITQVLHFTKDAKAAAGQTRNFLVRASCRLRLEPEKEYLIMGLDGSTYDLKGDPQYLLDSNSWIEEMPSERLCRSTRQRAACAQLSDFLQEYSTQGCQV
;
A
#
# COMPACT_ATOMS: atom_id res chain seq x y z
N MET A 1 31.95 -15.02 21.15
CA MET A 1 31.03 -15.91 20.40
C MET A 1 29.75 -15.16 20.16
N ALA A 2 29.14 -15.33 19.00
CA ALA A 2 27.86 -14.72 18.67
C ALA A 2 26.96 -15.74 17.98
N ILE A 3 25.64 -15.53 18.10
CA ILE A 3 24.65 -16.31 17.39
C ILE A 3 23.94 -15.39 16.42
N ALA A 4 23.92 -15.77 15.13
CA ALA A 4 23.05 -15.17 14.15
C ALA A 4 21.77 -16.00 14.04
N ASP A 5 20.64 -15.40 14.41
CA ASP A 5 19.30 -15.94 14.26
C ASP A 5 18.61 -15.27 13.08
N ILE A 6 18.42 -16.04 12.02
CA ILE A 6 17.91 -15.56 10.73
C ILE A 6 16.58 -16.25 10.46
N THR A 7 15.51 -15.46 10.40
CA THR A 7 14.21 -15.93 9.93
C THR A 7 14.14 -15.77 8.42
N LEU A 8 14.05 -16.88 7.68
CA LEU A 8 13.87 -16.88 6.22
C LEU A 8 12.51 -16.32 5.81
N LEU A 9 12.42 -15.93 4.53
CA LEU A 9 11.16 -15.52 3.93
C LEU A 9 10.14 -16.67 3.98
N SER A 10 8.86 -16.33 4.18
CA SER A 10 7.80 -17.33 4.28
C SER A 10 7.80 -18.28 3.07
N GLY A 11 7.72 -19.59 3.34
CA GLY A 11 7.74 -20.64 2.32
C GLY A 11 9.14 -21.04 1.83
N PHE A 12 10.20 -20.49 2.40
CA PHE A 12 11.58 -20.89 2.12
C PHE A 12 12.17 -21.73 3.26
N ARG A 13 13.02 -22.68 2.89
CA ARG A 13 13.91 -23.40 3.80
C ARG A 13 15.36 -23.27 3.35
N ALA A 14 16.30 -23.34 4.28
CA ALA A 14 17.71 -23.36 3.94
C ALA A 14 18.11 -24.70 3.28
N LEU A 15 19.06 -24.65 2.34
CA LEU A 15 19.72 -25.83 1.81
C LEU A 15 20.76 -26.34 2.80
N ARG A 16 20.44 -27.44 3.49
CA ARG A 16 21.33 -28.06 4.47
C ARG A 16 22.72 -28.40 3.90
N ALA A 17 22.78 -28.87 2.66
CA ALA A 17 24.04 -29.19 1.99
C ALA A 17 25.00 -27.99 1.84
N ASP A 18 24.48 -26.77 1.76
CA ASP A 18 25.33 -25.57 1.71
C ASP A 18 25.78 -25.14 3.11
N LEU A 19 24.91 -25.28 4.11
CA LEU A 19 25.27 -25.03 5.51
C LEU A 19 26.35 -26.00 6.02
N GLU A 20 26.30 -27.27 5.60
CA GLU A 20 27.31 -28.29 5.94
C GLU A 20 28.69 -27.99 5.30
N LYS A 21 28.71 -27.32 4.14
CA LYS A 21 29.97 -26.84 3.55
C LYS A 21 30.57 -25.73 4.41
N LEU A 22 29.74 -24.83 4.94
CA LEU A 22 30.21 -23.72 5.76
C LEU A 22 30.86 -24.17 7.08
N THR A 23 30.46 -25.32 7.63
CA THR A 23 31.08 -25.89 8.85
C THR A 23 32.27 -26.81 8.58
N SER A 24 32.37 -27.38 7.38
CA SER A 24 33.45 -28.32 7.02
C SER A 24 34.69 -27.65 6.42
N LEU A 25 34.59 -26.38 6.03
CA LEU A 25 35.74 -25.60 5.55
C LEU A 25 36.79 -25.41 6.66
N SER A 26 38.07 -25.41 6.25
CA SER A 26 39.21 -25.23 7.16
C SER A 26 39.23 -23.85 7.81
N ASP A 27 38.76 -22.84 7.08
CA ASP A 27 38.44 -21.51 7.59
C ASP A 27 37.05 -21.55 8.24
N ARG A 28 36.98 -22.05 9.49
CA ARG A 28 35.74 -22.25 10.24
C ARG A 28 35.15 -20.92 10.70
N TYR A 29 34.44 -20.25 9.81
CA TYR A 29 33.66 -19.06 10.16
C TYR A 29 32.45 -19.43 11.04
N VAL A 30 31.79 -20.55 10.70
CA VAL A 30 30.62 -21.07 11.42
C VAL A 30 31.00 -22.39 12.11
N SER A 31 30.87 -22.43 13.42
CA SER A 31 31.26 -23.60 14.24
C SER A 31 30.15 -24.65 14.27
N HIS A 32 28.91 -24.18 14.30
CA HIS A 32 27.72 -25.02 14.35
C HIS A 32 26.57 -24.29 13.65
N PHE A 33 25.59 -25.05 13.15
CA PHE A 33 24.35 -24.48 12.63
C PHE A 33 23.16 -25.33 13.06
N GLU A 34 22.03 -24.68 13.24
CA GLU A 34 20.73 -25.34 13.44
C GLU A 34 19.71 -24.76 12.49
N THR A 35 18.80 -25.61 12.02
CA THR A 35 17.69 -25.18 11.16
C THR A 35 16.40 -25.76 11.70
N ASP A 36 15.42 -24.91 11.99
CA ASP A 36 14.07 -25.32 12.36
C ASP A 36 13.05 -24.56 11.49
N GLY A 37 12.48 -25.28 10.52
CA GLY A 37 11.59 -24.70 9.51
C GLY A 37 12.21 -23.49 8.79
N PRO A 38 11.65 -22.27 8.94
CA PRO A 38 12.19 -21.05 8.35
C PRO A 38 13.33 -20.42 9.17
N HIS A 39 13.67 -20.92 10.36
CA HIS A 39 14.73 -20.36 11.19
C HIS A 39 16.08 -21.01 10.91
N VAL A 40 17.12 -20.20 10.81
CA VAL A 40 18.51 -20.62 10.67
C VAL A 40 19.32 -19.96 11.77
N LEU A 41 19.91 -20.78 12.63
CA LEU A 41 20.83 -20.37 13.68
C LEU A 41 22.26 -20.70 13.25
N LEU A 42 23.13 -19.70 13.23
CA LEU A 42 24.55 -19.85 12.93
C LEU A 42 25.37 -19.44 14.15
N TYR A 43 26.24 -20.33 14.61
CA TYR A 43 27.12 -20.09 15.75
C TYR A 43 28.50 -19.66 15.25
N PHE A 44 28.94 -18.48 15.69
CA PHE A 44 30.23 -17.90 15.36
C PHE A 44 31.13 -17.90 16.61
N ASP A 45 32.31 -18.52 16.53
CA ASP A 45 33.28 -18.52 17.63
C ASP A 45 33.86 -17.11 17.88
N SER A 46 34.19 -16.42 16.78
CA SER A 46 34.79 -15.09 16.79
C SER A 46 34.05 -14.13 15.85
N VAL A 47 34.02 -12.85 16.21
CA VAL A 47 33.42 -11.79 15.39
C VAL A 47 34.54 -10.79 15.06
N PRO A 48 34.97 -10.66 13.80
CA PRO A 48 36.03 -9.74 13.42
C PRO A 48 35.57 -8.28 13.42
N THR A 49 36.54 -7.37 13.40
CA THR A 49 36.29 -5.92 13.23
C THR A 49 36.00 -5.54 11.77
N SER A 50 36.54 -6.30 10.81
CA SER A 50 36.20 -6.19 9.39
C SER A 50 34.90 -6.91 9.06
N ARG A 51 34.22 -6.51 7.98
CA ARG A 51 33.02 -7.22 7.51
C ARG A 51 33.39 -8.60 6.98
N GLU A 52 32.73 -9.62 7.52
CA GLU A 52 32.82 -11.01 7.08
C GLU A 52 31.46 -11.46 6.56
N CYS A 53 31.45 -12.22 5.46
CA CYS A 53 30.23 -12.57 4.74
C CYS A 53 30.09 -14.09 4.62
N VAL A 54 28.92 -14.60 5.02
CA VAL A 54 28.53 -15.99 4.87
C VAL A 54 27.31 -16.05 3.95
N GLY A 55 27.31 -16.99 3.01
CA GLY A 55 26.21 -17.18 2.06
C GLY A 55 25.81 -18.64 1.96
N PHE A 56 24.50 -18.89 1.86
CA PHE A 56 23.93 -20.22 1.67
C PHE A 56 22.71 -20.13 0.74
N GLY A 57 22.41 -21.22 0.03
CA GLY A 57 21.20 -21.31 -0.78
C GLY A 57 19.95 -21.60 0.06
N ALA A 58 18.80 -21.13 -0.40
CA ALA A 58 17.50 -21.48 0.15
C ALA A 58 16.56 -21.92 -0.97
N VAL A 59 15.69 -22.89 -0.70
CA VAL A 59 14.69 -23.39 -1.65
C VAL A 59 13.29 -23.05 -1.18
N GLN A 60 12.44 -22.69 -2.13
CA GLN A 60 11.03 -22.43 -1.89
C GLN A 60 10.27 -23.75 -1.83
N GLU A 61 9.76 -24.13 -0.66
CA GLU A 61 8.88 -25.30 -0.50
C GLU A 61 7.45 -24.97 -0.90
N VAL A 62 6.97 -23.77 -0.56
CA VAL A 62 5.60 -23.34 -0.81
C VAL A 62 5.58 -21.98 -1.49
N ALA A 63 4.78 -21.88 -2.55
CA ALA A 63 4.52 -20.61 -3.22
C ALA A 63 3.73 -19.67 -2.29
N VAL A 64 4.35 -18.58 -1.86
CA VAL A 64 3.71 -17.56 -1.02
C VAL A 64 3.36 -16.34 -1.86
N GLY A 65 2.10 -15.94 -1.85
CA GLY A 65 1.59 -14.82 -2.66
C GLY A 65 2.04 -13.44 -2.17
N LEU A 66 2.22 -13.27 -0.85
CA LEU A 66 2.62 -12.01 -0.21
C LEU A 66 3.83 -12.26 0.70
N VAL A 67 5.03 -12.20 0.12
CA VAL A 67 6.28 -12.34 0.88
C VAL A 67 6.53 -11.04 1.65
N GLN A 68 6.40 -11.12 2.97
CA GLN A 68 6.71 -10.02 3.88
C GLN A 68 8.21 -10.00 4.23
N PRO A 69 8.76 -8.83 4.62
CA PRO A 69 10.12 -8.75 5.14
C PRO A 69 10.29 -9.67 6.36
N ALA A 70 11.48 -10.22 6.52
CA ALA A 70 11.86 -11.02 7.66
C ALA A 70 13.01 -10.37 8.44
N SER A 71 13.27 -10.85 9.64
CA SER A 71 14.31 -10.32 10.52
C SER A 71 15.52 -11.25 10.61
N ALA A 72 16.69 -10.64 10.74
CA ALA A 72 17.91 -11.30 11.17
C ALA A 72 18.41 -10.58 12.43
N ALA A 73 18.69 -11.33 13.49
CA ALA A 73 19.24 -10.83 14.73
C ALA A 73 20.61 -11.47 14.98
N LEU A 74 21.57 -10.65 15.38
CA LEU A 74 22.87 -11.09 15.88
C LEU A 74 22.94 -10.74 17.36
N TYR A 75 23.19 -11.71 18.21
CA TYR A 75 23.32 -11.49 19.66
C TYR A 75 24.55 -12.19 20.23
N ASP A 76 25.08 -11.62 21.31
CA ASP A 76 26.18 -12.24 22.06
C ASP A 76 25.68 -13.52 22.75
N TYR A 77 26.46 -14.60 22.63
CA TYR A 77 26.15 -15.89 23.24
C TYR A 77 26.05 -15.80 24.78
N TYR A 78 26.90 -15.00 25.42
CA TYR A 78 26.95 -14.87 26.88
C TYR A 78 26.07 -13.75 27.43
N SER A 79 25.66 -12.80 26.58
CA SER A 79 24.87 -11.64 27.00
C SER A 79 23.84 -11.28 25.93
N PRO A 80 22.71 -12.01 25.85
CA PRO A 80 21.68 -11.83 24.81
C PRO A 80 21.02 -10.44 24.80
N GLU A 81 21.18 -9.66 25.88
CA GLU A 81 20.82 -8.24 25.94
C GLU A 81 21.49 -7.44 24.81
N HIS A 82 22.75 -7.78 24.50
CA HIS A 82 23.55 -7.16 23.46
C HIS A 82 23.22 -7.79 22.12
N LYS A 83 22.23 -7.21 21.45
CA LYS A 83 21.77 -7.68 20.14
C LYS A 83 21.57 -6.57 19.13
N CYS A 84 21.79 -6.90 17.87
CA CYS A 84 21.45 -6.08 16.72
C CYS A 84 20.42 -6.84 15.88
N SER A 85 19.27 -6.22 15.59
CA SER A 85 18.24 -6.81 14.74
C SER A 85 18.01 -5.93 13.51
N VAL A 86 17.92 -6.56 12.35
CA VAL A 86 17.77 -5.89 11.05
C VAL A 86 16.70 -6.62 10.23
N PHE A 87 15.87 -5.85 9.54
CA PHE A 87 14.90 -6.38 8.58
C PHE A 87 15.49 -6.46 7.17
N TYR A 88 15.15 -7.52 6.46
CA TYR A 88 15.49 -7.72 5.05
C TYR A 88 14.26 -8.16 4.25
N GLY A 89 14.22 -7.79 2.98
CA GLY A 89 13.11 -8.07 2.07
C GLY A 89 13.53 -8.95 0.90
N ALA A 90 12.54 -9.46 0.15
CA ALA A 90 12.79 -10.17 -1.10
C ALA A 90 13.45 -9.27 -2.15
N PRO A 91 14.23 -9.80 -3.11
CA PRO A 91 15.00 -8.99 -4.08
C PRO A 91 14.17 -7.95 -4.87
N SER A 92 12.89 -8.26 -5.15
CA SER A 92 11.97 -7.39 -5.89
C SER A 92 11.01 -6.59 -4.99
N LYS A 93 11.16 -6.67 -3.67
CA LYS A 93 10.29 -6.00 -2.67
C LYS A 93 11.12 -5.10 -1.76
N SER A 94 10.48 -4.08 -1.19
CA SER A 94 11.13 -3.21 -0.21
C SER A 94 11.43 -3.97 1.08
N LYS A 95 12.49 -3.55 1.79
CA LYS A 95 12.83 -4.07 3.14
C LYS A 95 11.82 -3.67 4.21
N LEU A 96 11.05 -2.61 3.97
CA LEU A 96 10.06 -2.07 4.89
C LEU A 96 8.66 -2.16 4.28
N LEU A 97 7.67 -2.29 5.15
CA LEU A 97 6.25 -2.21 4.79
C LEU A 97 5.92 -0.81 4.25
N SER A 98 4.94 -0.76 3.35
CA SER A 98 4.44 0.49 2.79
C SER A 98 3.67 1.24 3.87
N THR A 99 4.31 2.24 4.46
CA THR A 99 3.72 3.13 5.47
C THR A 99 3.74 4.54 4.93
N LEU A 100 2.61 5.24 5.04
CA LEU A 100 2.52 6.65 4.73
C LEU A 100 2.72 7.42 6.02
N CYS A 101 3.86 8.08 6.18
CA CYS A 101 4.16 8.90 7.34
C CYS A 101 4.18 10.37 6.97
N SER A 102 3.42 11.17 7.72
CA SER A 102 3.40 12.62 7.61
C SER A 102 3.56 13.21 9.02
N ALA A 103 4.66 13.93 9.23
CA ALA A 103 5.12 14.35 10.56
C ALA A 103 5.21 13.15 11.53
N ASP A 104 4.53 13.21 12.67
CA ASP A 104 4.58 12.18 13.72
C ASP A 104 3.54 11.07 13.54
N VAL A 105 2.68 11.15 12.52
CA VAL A 105 1.59 10.19 12.29
C VAL A 105 1.89 9.34 11.06
N CYS A 106 1.90 8.02 11.26
CA CYS A 106 2.03 7.03 10.21
C CYS A 106 0.72 6.24 10.03
N GLN A 107 0.32 6.06 8.77
CA GLN A 107 -0.80 5.24 8.36
C GLN A 107 -0.30 4.01 7.59
N CYS A 108 -0.90 2.85 7.86
CA CYS A 108 -0.66 1.66 7.06
C CYS A 108 -1.17 1.88 5.64
N ALA A 109 -0.32 1.63 4.63
CA ALA A 109 -0.71 1.69 3.23
C ALA A 109 -0.70 0.31 2.55
N GLU A 110 -0.61 -0.77 3.32
CA GLU A 110 -0.72 -2.12 2.80
C GLU A 110 -2.16 -2.45 2.39
N GLY A 111 -2.30 -3.39 1.45
CA GLY A 111 -3.60 -3.79 0.91
C GLY A 111 -3.58 -4.03 -0.58
N LYS A 112 -4.77 -4.17 -1.19
CA LYS A 112 -4.93 -4.28 -2.63
C LYS A 112 -4.86 -2.90 -3.29
N CYS A 113 -4.45 -2.86 -4.57
CA CYS A 113 -4.41 -1.61 -5.31
C CYS A 113 -5.82 -1.10 -5.66
N PRO A 114 -6.01 0.22 -5.74
CA PRO A 114 -7.27 0.80 -6.20
C PRO A 114 -7.55 0.37 -7.64
N TRP A 115 -8.84 0.22 -7.95
CA TRP A 115 -9.28 -0.07 -9.29
C TRP A 115 -9.72 1.22 -9.99
N GLN A 116 -9.04 1.54 -11.10
CA GLN A 116 -9.43 2.66 -11.95
C GLN A 116 -10.59 2.23 -12.85
N ARG A 117 -11.77 2.81 -12.62
CA ARG A 117 -12.94 2.61 -13.48
C ARG A 117 -12.91 3.63 -14.61
N ARG A 118 -13.10 3.18 -15.86
CA ARG A 118 -13.29 4.12 -16.97
C ARG A 118 -14.67 4.76 -16.84
N ALA A 119 -14.80 5.99 -17.35
CA ALA A 119 -16.07 6.69 -17.42
C ALA A 119 -17.14 5.80 -18.08
N LEU A 120 -18.21 5.48 -17.34
CA LEU A 120 -19.39 4.77 -17.87
C LEU A 120 -19.09 3.37 -18.45
N GLU A 121 -18.10 2.67 -17.89
CA GLU A 121 -17.73 1.32 -18.32
C GLU A 121 -18.84 0.31 -18.03
N ARG A 122 -19.26 -0.44 -19.06
CA ARG A 122 -20.50 -1.24 -19.03
C ARG A 122 -20.45 -2.49 -18.16
N GLY A 123 -19.27 -2.97 -17.78
CA GLY A 123 -19.11 -4.28 -17.13
C GLY A 123 -19.71 -4.42 -15.73
N LEU A 124 -20.20 -3.33 -15.13
CA LEU A 124 -20.83 -3.28 -13.79
C LEU A 124 -22.23 -2.63 -13.83
N GLN A 125 -22.79 -2.44 -15.03
CA GLN A 125 -24.10 -1.80 -15.22
C GLN A 125 -25.30 -2.69 -14.87
N ASP A 126 -25.08 -3.92 -14.38
CA ASP A 126 -26.16 -4.89 -14.17
C ASP A 126 -26.96 -4.70 -12.86
N GLU A 127 -26.55 -3.77 -11.99
CA GLU A 127 -27.25 -3.46 -10.73
C GLU A 127 -27.50 -1.94 -10.63
N ASP A 128 -28.74 -1.49 -10.85
CA ASP A 128 -29.09 -0.09 -10.66
C ASP A 128 -28.71 0.41 -9.25
N GLY A 129 -28.11 1.60 -9.18
CA GLY A 129 -27.73 2.24 -7.91
C GLY A 129 -26.44 1.70 -7.27
N TYR A 130 -25.59 0.97 -7.99
CA TYR A 130 -24.33 0.42 -7.44
C TYR A 130 -23.41 1.48 -6.78
N ARG A 131 -23.42 2.74 -7.25
CA ARG A 131 -22.63 3.84 -6.65
C ARG A 131 -23.12 4.18 -5.25
N MET A 132 -24.45 4.27 -5.08
CA MET A 132 -25.08 4.50 -3.78
C MET A 132 -24.83 3.31 -2.85
N LYS A 133 -24.90 2.08 -3.38
CA LYS A 133 -24.61 0.88 -2.57
C LYS A 133 -23.18 0.87 -2.05
N PHE A 134 -22.22 1.26 -2.90
CA PHE A 134 -20.82 1.39 -2.51
C PHE A 134 -20.62 2.50 -1.46
N ALA A 135 -21.24 3.65 -1.67
CA ALA A 135 -21.15 4.79 -0.77
C ALA A 135 -21.72 4.50 0.62
N CYS A 136 -22.88 3.82 0.71
CA CYS A 136 -23.61 3.71 1.96
C CYS A 136 -23.53 2.36 2.68
N TYR A 137 -23.44 1.24 1.95
CA TYR A 137 -23.51 -0.09 2.57
C TYR A 137 -22.14 -0.73 2.74
N TYR A 138 -21.37 -0.89 1.66
CA TYR A 138 -20.06 -1.54 1.70
C TYR A 138 -19.16 -0.98 0.59
N PRO A 139 -18.00 -0.39 0.91
CA PRO A 139 -17.31 -0.34 2.22
C PRO A 139 -17.83 0.70 3.22
N ARG A 140 -18.89 1.46 2.90
CA ARG A 140 -19.36 2.65 3.63
C ARG A 140 -18.31 3.76 3.61
N VAL A 141 -18.46 4.62 2.63
CA VAL A 141 -17.57 5.74 2.33
C VAL A 141 -17.70 6.82 3.41
N GLU A 142 -16.56 7.38 3.82
CA GLU A 142 -16.46 8.48 4.79
C GLU A 142 -16.29 9.84 4.09
N TYR A 143 -15.67 9.87 2.91
CA TYR A 143 -15.52 11.07 2.09
C TYR A 143 -15.89 10.83 0.63
N GLY A 144 -16.50 11.83 0.01
CA GLY A 144 -16.82 11.82 -1.42
C GLY A 144 -16.61 13.18 -2.05
N PHE A 145 -15.70 13.26 -3.01
CA PHE A 145 -15.35 14.51 -3.68
C PHE A 145 -15.32 14.32 -5.20
N LYS A 146 -15.77 15.36 -5.89
CA LYS A 146 -15.42 15.58 -7.29
C LYS A 146 -14.17 16.46 -7.29
N VAL A 147 -13.11 15.98 -7.94
CA VAL A 147 -11.80 16.64 -7.90
C VAL A 147 -11.20 16.75 -9.28
N GLN A 148 -10.51 17.86 -9.54
CA GLN A 148 -9.67 18.04 -10.71
C GLN A 148 -8.22 17.80 -10.33
N VAL A 149 -7.52 16.93 -11.06
CA VAL A 149 -6.10 16.65 -10.81
C VAL A 149 -5.28 17.83 -11.35
N LEU A 150 -4.41 18.41 -10.53
CA LEU A 150 -3.55 19.52 -10.94
C LEU A 150 -2.19 18.98 -11.40
N ARG A 151 -1.53 18.19 -10.55
CA ARG A 151 -0.21 17.62 -10.82
C ARG A 151 0.02 16.30 -10.09
N GLU A 152 1.00 15.55 -10.59
CA GLU A 152 1.50 14.31 -10.00
C GLU A 152 2.96 14.51 -9.56
N ASP A 153 3.25 14.18 -8.29
CA ASP A 153 4.58 14.21 -7.69
C ASP A 153 4.95 12.81 -7.17
N GLY A 154 6.24 12.44 -7.24
CA GLY A 154 6.76 11.22 -6.62
C GLY A 154 7.32 11.49 -5.22
N ARG A 155 6.88 10.74 -4.19
CA ARG A 155 7.42 10.82 -2.82
C ARG A 155 7.68 9.43 -2.24
N ALA A 156 8.96 9.08 -2.07
CA ALA A 156 9.39 7.79 -1.56
C ALA A 156 8.73 6.61 -2.31
N ALA A 157 7.91 5.80 -1.63
CA ALA A 157 7.18 4.66 -2.21
C ALA A 157 5.77 5.03 -2.72
N PHE A 158 5.43 6.32 -2.82
CA PHE A 158 4.11 6.81 -3.17
C PHE A 158 4.15 7.80 -4.35
N ARG A 159 3.05 7.85 -5.08
CA ARG A 159 2.73 8.92 -6.04
C ARG A 159 1.64 9.76 -5.42
N LEU A 160 1.88 11.06 -5.35
CA LEU A 160 1.02 12.06 -4.76
C LEU A 160 0.37 12.86 -5.89
N PHE A 161 -0.94 12.97 -5.85
CA PHE A 161 -1.72 13.81 -6.74
C PHE A 161 -2.22 15.00 -5.96
N GLU A 162 -1.77 16.19 -6.33
CA GLU A 162 -2.37 17.42 -5.83
C GLU A 162 -3.62 17.69 -6.67
N THR A 163 -4.76 17.78 -6.01
CA THR A 163 -6.06 17.95 -6.66
C THR A 163 -6.78 19.15 -6.09
N ARG A 164 -7.70 19.71 -6.88
CA ARG A 164 -8.61 20.78 -6.47
C ARG A 164 -10.03 20.23 -6.39
N ILE A 165 -10.69 20.41 -5.24
CA ILE A 165 -12.08 20.01 -5.06
C ILE A 165 -12.96 20.92 -5.92
N THR A 166 -13.74 20.33 -6.83
CA THR A 166 -14.73 21.04 -7.63
C THR A 166 -16.11 20.99 -6.98
N GLN A 167 -16.46 19.85 -6.38
CA GLN A 167 -17.71 19.66 -5.65
C GLN A 167 -17.49 18.72 -4.46
N VAL A 168 -18.08 19.07 -3.31
CA VAL A 168 -18.13 18.21 -2.12
C VAL A 168 -19.44 17.45 -2.12
N LEU A 169 -19.37 16.12 -1.98
CA LEU A 169 -20.55 15.26 -1.88
C LEU A 169 -20.78 14.82 -0.44
N HIS A 170 -19.71 14.34 0.22
CA HIS A 170 -19.76 13.87 1.59
C HIS A 170 -18.41 14.08 2.28
N PHE A 171 -18.42 14.34 3.58
CA PHE A 171 -17.23 14.44 4.41
C PHE A 171 -17.54 13.95 5.83
N THR A 172 -16.56 13.32 6.47
CA THR A 172 -16.66 12.89 7.87
C THR A 172 -15.64 13.64 8.73
N LYS A 173 -14.33 13.45 8.50
CA LYS A 173 -13.29 14.18 9.26
C LYS A 173 -13.02 15.60 8.76
N ASP A 174 -13.03 15.81 7.45
CA ASP A 174 -12.67 17.10 6.84
C ASP A 174 -13.84 18.09 6.84
N ALA A 175 -14.18 18.63 8.02
CA ALA A 175 -15.26 19.62 8.16
C ALA A 175 -14.99 20.95 7.43
N LYS A 176 -13.75 21.20 7.01
CA LYS A 176 -13.37 22.42 6.28
C LYS A 176 -13.41 22.22 4.77
N ALA A 177 -13.69 21.01 4.28
CA ALA A 177 -13.73 20.69 2.87
C ALA A 177 -14.72 21.59 2.12
N ALA A 178 -14.21 22.38 1.17
CA ALA A 178 -15.01 23.25 0.34
C ALA A 178 -14.51 23.26 -1.12
N ALA A 179 -15.39 23.63 -2.04
CA ALA A 179 -15.03 23.81 -3.44
C ALA A 179 -13.92 24.87 -3.59
N GLY A 180 -12.95 24.59 -4.47
CA GLY A 180 -11.78 25.41 -4.72
C GLY A 180 -10.56 25.09 -3.84
N GLN A 181 -10.72 24.32 -2.75
CA GLN A 181 -9.59 23.91 -1.91
C GLN A 181 -8.74 22.82 -2.57
N THR A 182 -7.46 22.78 -2.18
CA THR A 182 -6.52 21.77 -2.63
C THR A 182 -6.42 20.62 -1.63
N ARG A 183 -6.37 19.38 -2.11
CA ARG A 183 -6.13 18.18 -1.30
C ARG A 183 -5.12 17.27 -1.96
N ASN A 184 -4.44 16.48 -1.15
CA ASN A 184 -3.44 15.53 -1.61
C ASN A 184 -4.01 14.11 -1.53
N PHE A 185 -4.04 13.44 -2.68
CA PHE A 185 -4.40 12.03 -2.80
C PHE A 185 -3.16 11.22 -3.11
N LEU A 186 -2.91 10.16 -2.34
CA LEU A 186 -1.71 9.35 -2.48
C LEU A 186 -2.06 7.94 -2.90
N VAL A 187 -1.26 7.38 -3.80
CA VAL A 187 -1.32 5.96 -4.15
C VAL A 187 0.07 5.36 -4.04
N ARG A 188 0.16 4.07 -3.68
CA ARG A 188 1.45 3.35 -3.73
C ARG A 188 2.00 3.37 -5.16
N ALA A 189 3.30 3.63 -5.28
CA ALA A 189 3.99 3.65 -6.58
C ALA A 189 3.95 2.28 -7.28
N SER A 190 3.81 1.19 -6.50
CA SER A 190 3.62 -0.17 -7.02
C SER A 190 2.26 -0.40 -7.70
N CYS A 191 1.27 0.45 -7.43
CA CYS A 191 -0.06 0.35 -8.04
C CYS A 191 -0.10 1.03 -9.41
N ARG A 192 -0.80 0.40 -10.36
CA ARG A 192 -0.89 0.84 -11.77
C ARG A 192 -1.93 1.95 -12.03
N LEU A 193 -2.44 2.61 -10.99
CA LEU A 193 -3.44 3.67 -11.11
C LEU A 193 -2.88 4.87 -11.90
N ARG A 194 -3.63 5.39 -12.88
CA ARG A 194 -3.21 6.58 -13.64
C ARG A 194 -4.29 7.66 -13.55
N LEU A 195 -3.96 8.73 -12.85
CA LEU A 195 -4.78 9.95 -12.79
C LEU A 195 -4.11 10.97 -13.69
N GLU A 196 -4.78 11.36 -14.77
CA GLU A 196 -4.22 12.32 -15.72
C GLU A 196 -4.43 13.74 -15.20
N PRO A 197 -3.40 14.61 -15.27
CA PRO A 197 -3.55 16.03 -14.96
C PRO A 197 -4.66 16.69 -15.78
N GLU A 198 -5.24 17.75 -15.23
CA GLU A 198 -6.35 18.56 -15.77
C GLU A 198 -7.70 17.85 -15.88
N LYS A 199 -7.73 16.51 -15.82
CA LYS A 199 -8.97 15.74 -15.82
C LYS A 199 -9.67 15.75 -14.47
N GLU A 200 -10.97 15.53 -14.53
CA GLU A 200 -11.86 15.51 -13.38
C GLU A 200 -12.29 14.08 -13.05
N TYR A 201 -12.25 13.75 -11.76
CA TYR A 201 -12.54 12.42 -11.23
C TYR A 201 -13.51 12.52 -10.06
N LEU A 202 -14.38 11.52 -9.95
CA LEU A 202 -15.12 11.21 -8.73
C LEU A 202 -14.25 10.28 -7.89
N ILE A 203 -13.84 10.77 -6.72
CA ILE A 203 -13.06 10.01 -5.74
C ILE A 203 -13.85 9.90 -4.45
N MET A 204 -14.07 8.67 -3.99
CA MET A 204 -14.75 8.38 -2.73
C MET A 204 -13.97 7.31 -1.96
N GLY A 205 -13.94 7.37 -0.65
CA GLY A 205 -13.21 6.37 0.15
C GLY A 205 -13.30 6.58 1.65
N LEU A 206 -12.31 6.08 2.36
CA LEU A 206 -12.19 6.15 3.83
C LEU A 206 -11.16 7.20 4.24
N ASP A 207 -11.44 7.97 5.29
CA ASP A 207 -10.56 9.05 5.71
C ASP A 207 -9.24 8.51 6.28
N GLY A 208 -8.14 9.15 5.88
CA GLY A 208 -6.82 8.86 6.42
C GLY A 208 -6.62 9.38 7.86
N SER A 209 -5.44 9.09 8.41
CA SER A 209 -4.93 9.69 9.65
C SER A 209 -3.82 10.71 9.41
N THR A 210 -3.35 10.84 8.16
CA THR A 210 -2.24 11.71 7.79
C THR A 210 -2.73 13.08 7.33
N TYR A 211 -1.92 14.10 7.58
CA TYR A 211 -2.18 15.48 7.21
C TYR A 211 -1.03 16.00 6.37
N ASP A 212 -1.30 16.99 5.53
CA ASP A 212 -0.27 17.65 4.74
C ASP A 212 0.50 18.70 5.57
N LEU A 213 1.47 19.35 4.92
CA LEU A 213 2.28 20.38 5.56
C LEU A 213 1.48 21.66 5.88
N LYS A 214 0.31 21.85 5.27
CA LYS A 214 -0.62 22.97 5.50
C LYS A 214 -1.61 22.66 6.62
N GLY A 215 -1.67 21.41 7.10
CA GLY A 215 -2.62 20.92 8.09
C GLY A 215 -3.95 20.41 7.48
N ASP A 216 -4.03 20.29 6.17
CA ASP A 216 -5.19 19.72 5.47
C ASP A 216 -5.10 18.18 5.48
N PRO A 217 -6.24 17.46 5.61
CA PRO A 217 -6.24 16.00 5.58
C PRO A 217 -5.69 15.42 4.26
N GLN A 218 -4.95 14.31 4.36
CA GLN A 218 -4.47 13.54 3.23
C GLN A 218 -5.29 12.25 3.05
N TYR A 219 -5.48 11.86 1.80
CA TYR A 219 -6.29 10.70 1.45
C TYR A 219 -5.44 9.63 0.77
N LEU A 220 -5.54 8.40 1.26
CA LEU A 220 -4.89 7.24 0.66
C LEU A 220 -5.86 6.54 -0.28
N LEU A 221 -5.41 6.26 -1.50
CA LEU A 221 -6.15 5.52 -2.52
C LEU A 221 -5.80 4.04 -2.45
N ASP A 222 -6.76 3.24 -1.99
CA ASP A 222 -6.66 1.80 -1.76
C ASP A 222 -7.81 1.02 -2.42
N SER A 223 -7.99 -0.25 -2.07
CA SER A 223 -9.07 -1.08 -2.64
C SER A 223 -10.49 -0.68 -2.25
N ASN A 224 -10.66 0.08 -1.15
CA ASN A 224 -11.96 0.58 -0.72
C ASN A 224 -12.22 1.99 -1.27
N SER A 225 -11.36 2.47 -2.16
CA SER A 225 -11.50 3.75 -2.83
C SER A 225 -12.21 3.58 -4.18
N TRP A 226 -13.26 4.37 -4.40
CA TRP A 226 -13.91 4.54 -5.68
C TRP A 226 -13.18 5.60 -6.49
N ILE A 227 -12.73 5.26 -7.69
CA ILE A 227 -12.08 6.19 -8.61
C ILE A 227 -12.69 6.03 -9.99
N GLU A 228 -13.42 7.05 -10.44
CA GLU A 228 -14.07 7.08 -11.74
C GLU A 228 -13.82 8.41 -12.45
N GLU A 229 -13.35 8.36 -13.69
CA GLU A 229 -13.19 9.56 -14.53
C GLU A 229 -14.56 10.14 -14.89
N MET A 230 -14.71 11.46 -14.77
CA MET A 230 -15.95 12.13 -15.15
C MET A 230 -16.10 12.15 -16.68
N PRO A 231 -17.26 11.74 -17.21
CA PRO A 231 -17.46 11.73 -18.65
C PRO A 231 -17.46 13.16 -19.21
N SER A 232 -16.73 13.36 -20.31
CA SER A 232 -16.81 14.62 -21.06
C SER A 232 -18.24 14.90 -21.55
N GLU A 233 -18.61 16.17 -21.72
CA GLU A 233 -19.94 16.53 -22.24
C GLU A 233 -20.26 15.83 -23.57
N ARG A 234 -19.26 15.68 -24.44
CA ARG A 234 -19.42 14.99 -25.73
C ARG A 234 -19.84 13.54 -25.57
N LEU A 235 -19.31 12.84 -24.56
CA LEU A 235 -19.68 11.45 -24.25
C LEU A 235 -21.11 11.37 -23.74
N CYS A 236 -21.54 12.30 -22.87
CA CYS A 236 -22.91 12.30 -22.34
C CYS A 236 -23.98 12.69 -23.37
N ARG A 237 -23.63 13.47 -24.39
CA ARG A 237 -24.55 13.76 -25.52
C ARG A 237 -24.81 12.54 -26.41
N SER A 238 -23.94 11.52 -26.37
CA SER A 238 -24.12 10.29 -27.13
C SER A 238 -25.37 9.52 -26.67
N THR A 239 -26.20 9.07 -27.61
CA THR A 239 -27.38 8.25 -27.33
C THR A 239 -27.06 6.99 -26.54
N ARG A 240 -25.88 6.40 -26.77
CA ARG A 240 -25.44 5.16 -26.11
C ARG A 240 -25.20 5.32 -24.61
N GLN A 241 -24.80 6.51 -24.16
CA GLN A 241 -24.33 6.77 -22.79
C GLN A 241 -25.22 7.76 -22.03
N ARG A 242 -26.28 8.28 -22.66
CA ARG A 242 -27.21 9.25 -22.07
C ARG A 242 -27.82 8.75 -20.75
N ALA A 243 -28.32 7.51 -20.73
CA ALA A 243 -28.91 6.92 -19.52
C ALA A 243 -27.87 6.76 -18.39
N ALA A 244 -26.64 6.34 -18.72
CA ALA A 244 -25.57 6.17 -17.74
C ALA A 244 -25.10 7.52 -17.16
N CYS A 245 -25.06 8.58 -17.97
CA CYS A 245 -24.79 9.93 -17.48
C CYS A 245 -25.91 10.47 -16.59
N ALA A 246 -27.18 10.21 -16.94
CA ALA A 246 -28.32 10.58 -16.10
C ALA A 246 -28.24 9.89 -14.73
N GLN A 247 -28.00 8.57 -14.71
CA GLN A 247 -27.82 7.83 -13.46
C GLN A 247 -26.65 8.36 -12.62
N LEU A 248 -25.55 8.77 -13.26
CA LEU A 248 -24.42 9.40 -12.56
C LEU A 248 -24.80 10.77 -11.99
N SER A 249 -25.48 11.63 -12.76
CA SER A 249 -25.90 12.95 -12.27
C SER A 249 -26.91 12.84 -11.13
N ASP A 250 -27.86 11.90 -11.23
CA ASP A 250 -28.87 11.66 -10.21
C ASP A 250 -28.21 11.20 -8.90
N PHE A 251 -27.25 10.26 -8.99
CA PHE A 251 -26.45 9.84 -7.84
C PHE A 251 -25.69 11.02 -7.19
N LEU A 252 -25.03 11.86 -7.99
CA LEU A 252 -24.26 13.00 -7.46
C LEU A 252 -25.16 14.00 -6.74
N GLN A 253 -26.37 14.26 -7.26
CA GLN A 253 -27.33 15.16 -6.61
C GLN A 253 -27.93 14.56 -5.34
N GLU A 254 -28.37 13.29 -5.41
CA GLU A 254 -28.99 12.60 -4.28
C GLU A 254 -28.00 12.42 -3.13
N TYR A 255 -26.80 11.91 -3.42
CA TYR A 255 -25.78 11.68 -2.39
C TYR A 255 -25.29 12.98 -1.76
N SER A 256 -25.20 14.07 -2.54
CA SER A 256 -24.79 15.38 -2.01
C SER A 256 -25.84 16.05 -1.13
N THR A 257 -27.13 15.74 -1.31
CA THR A 257 -28.24 16.42 -0.61
C THR A 257 -28.82 15.58 0.52
N GLN A 258 -29.02 14.29 0.28
CA GLN A 258 -29.62 13.36 1.24
C GLN A 258 -28.56 12.54 1.99
N GLY A 259 -27.35 12.40 1.43
CA GLY A 259 -26.33 11.52 1.98
C GLY A 259 -26.78 10.05 1.97
N CYS A 260 -26.34 9.30 2.98
CA CYS A 260 -26.82 7.94 3.23
C CYS A 260 -27.98 7.98 4.22
N GLN A 261 -29.13 7.42 3.83
CA GLN A 261 -30.22 7.18 4.78
C GLN A 261 -29.83 5.97 5.66
N VAL A 262 -29.78 6.20 6.97
CA VAL A 262 -29.46 5.20 8.00
C VAL A 262 -30.70 4.40 8.36
#